data_AF-A0A0S8GNL2-F1
#
_entry.id   AF-A0A0S8GNL2-F1
#
_cell.length_a   1.000
_cell.length_b   1.000
_cell.length_c   1.000
_cell.angle_alpha   90.00
_cell.angle_beta   90.00
_cell.angle_gamma   90.00
#
_symmetry.space_group_name_H-M   'P 1'
#
loop_
_entity.id
_entity.type
_entity.pdbx_description
1 polymer ?
#
loop_
_entity_poly.entity_id
_entity_poly.type
_entity_poly.pdbx_seq_one_letter_code
_entity_poly.pdbx_strand_id
1 'polypeptide(L)'
;AAIEQGWIWLVVVAILTSVISLYYYVGVVRQMYFRTSPAEDPIAMSVPLKLALIISVIGVLIFGVYPNIFINFANQAALVFHY
;
A
#
# COMPACT_ATOMS: atom_id res chain seq x y z
N ALA A 1 -14.49 10.79 -9.78
CA ALA A 1 -13.78 10.22 -10.95
C ALA A 1 -14.51 9.03 -11.58
N ALA A 2 -14.40 7.77 -11.11
CA ALA A 2 -14.99 6.62 -11.81
C ALA A 2 -16.52 6.48 -11.64
N ILE A 3 -17.05 6.67 -10.43
CA ILE A 3 -18.50 6.65 -10.17
C ILE A 3 -19.19 7.82 -10.88
N GLU A 4 -18.58 9.00 -10.83
CA GLU A 4 -19.08 10.23 -11.49
C GLU A 4 -19.09 10.11 -13.03
N GLN A 5 -18.24 9.26 -13.61
CA GLN A 5 -18.26 8.93 -15.04
C GLN A 5 -19.16 7.72 -15.38
N GLY A 6 -19.92 7.20 -14.41
CA GLY A 6 -20.87 6.11 -14.61
C GLY A 6 -20.23 4.71 -14.70
N TRP A 7 -18.94 4.56 -14.40
CA TRP A 7 -18.20 3.30 -14.56
C TRP A 7 -18.34 2.39 -13.34
N ILE A 8 -19.59 2.10 -12.94
CA ILE A 8 -19.90 1.36 -11.72
C ILE A 8 -19.32 -0.06 -11.75
N TRP A 9 -19.32 -0.73 -12.90
CA TRP A 9 -18.79 -2.09 -13.01
C TRP A 9 -17.29 -2.18 -12.68
N LEU A 10 -16.50 -1.15 -13.03
CA LEU A 10 -15.07 -1.09 -12.69
C LEU A 10 -14.87 -0.96 -11.18
N VAL A 11 -15.73 -0.19 -10.51
CA VAL A 11 -15.71 -0.05 -9.06
C VAL A 11 -16.04 -1.37 -8.38
N VAL A 12 -17.04 -2.11 -8.89
CA VAL A 12 -17.37 -3.45 -8.39
C VAL A 12 -16.18 -4.39 -8.53
N VAL A 13 -15.54 -4.43 -9.71
CA VAL A 13 -14.35 -5.27 -9.93
C VAL A 13 -13.22 -4.87 -8.98
N ALA A 14 -12.94 -3.57 -8.82
CA ALA A 14 -11.89 -3.08 -7.93
C ALA A 14 -12.14 -3.46 -6.46
N ILE A 15 -13.39 -3.40 -6.00
CA ILE A 15 -13.75 -3.82 -4.64
C ILE A 15 -13.58 -5.34 -4.48
N LEU A 16 -14.06 -6.13 -5.43
CA LEU A 16 -13.94 -7.60 -5.38
C LEU A 16 -12.48 -8.05 -5.34
N THR A 17 -11.61 -7.47 -6.19
CA THR A 17 -10.19 -7.81 -6.20
C THR A 17 -9.49 -7.35 -4.91
N SER A 18 -9.89 -6.21 -4.34
CA SER A 18 -9.38 -5.74 -3.04
C SER A 18 -9.73 -6.69 -1.90
N VAL A 19 -10.98 -7.17 -1.84
CA VAL A 19 -11.44 -8.14 -0.82
C VAL A 19 -10.70 -9.48 -0.94
N ILE A 20 -10.53 -9.98 -2.17
CA ILE A 20 -9.75 -11.20 -2.42
C ILE A 20 -8.30 -11.02 -1.95
N SER A 21 -7.69 -9.87 -2.26
CA SER A 21 -6.32 -9.55 -1.85
C SER A 21 -6.18 -9.47 -0.32
N LEU A 22 -7.17 -8.88 0.36
CA LEU A 22 -7.21 -8.77 1.81
C LEU A 22 -7.18 -10.15 2.47
N TYR A 23 -7.93 -11.13 1.95
CA TYR A 23 -7.90 -12.50 2.45
C TYR A 23 -6.47 -13.09 2.43
N TYR A 24 -5.74 -12.90 1.34
CA TYR A 24 -4.35 -13.38 1.23
C TYR A 24 -3.39 -12.62 2.14
N TYR A 25 -3.53 -11.30 2.24
CA TYR A 25 -2.66 -10.48 3.10
C TYR A 25 -2.84 -10.78 4.59
N VAL A 26 -4.07 -11.02 5.05
CA VAL A 26 -4.33 -11.46 6.43
C VAL A 26 -3.65 -12.82 6.69
N GLY A 27 -3.63 -13.72 5.72
CA GLY A 27 -2.90 -14.98 5.81
C GLY A 27 -1.40 -14.80 6.07
N VAL A 28 -0.76 -13.84 5.40
CA VAL A 28 0.65 -13.48 5.61
C VAL A 28 0.87 -12.89 6.99
N VAL A 29 0.04 -11.93 7.40
CA VAL A 29 0.12 -11.33 8.75
C VAL A 29 -0.08 -12.40 9.83
N ARG A 30 -1.02 -13.32 9.61
CA ARG A 30 -1.24 -14.45 10.51
C ARG A 30 0.00 -15.33 10.65
N GLN A 31 0.65 -15.64 9.53
CA GLN A 31 1.91 -16.38 9.52
C GLN A 31 3.01 -15.68 10.32
N MET A 32 3.10 -14.35 10.21
CA MET A 32 4.15 -13.55 10.85
C MET A 32 3.99 -13.46 12.37
N TYR A 33 2.76 -13.27 12.88
CA TYR A 33 2.53 -12.96 14.30
C TYR A 33 2.01 -14.13 15.13
N PHE A 34 1.33 -15.11 14.51
CA PHE A 34 0.65 -16.19 15.25
C PHE A 34 1.25 -17.57 15.04
N ARG A 35 2.33 -17.69 14.26
CA ARG A 35 3.06 -18.95 14.12
C ARG A 35 4.46 -18.82 14.69
N THR A 36 4.90 -19.85 15.39
CA THR A 36 6.28 -19.93 15.90
C THR A 36 7.24 -20.16 14.74
N SER A 37 8.29 -19.34 14.67
CA SER A 37 9.38 -19.54 13.72
C SER A 37 10.16 -20.81 14.11
N PRO A 38 10.41 -21.74 13.18
CA PRO A 38 11.30 -22.87 13.42
C PRO A 38 12.79 -22.47 13.46
N ALA A 39 13.13 -21.25 13.04
CA ALA A 39 14.46 -20.68 13.16
C ALA A 39 14.54 -19.81 14.42
N GLU A 40 15.54 -20.08 15.26
CA GLU A 40 15.80 -19.32 16.51
C GLU A 40 16.66 -18.07 16.27
N ASP A 41 17.44 -18.04 15.18
CA ASP A 41 18.35 -16.93 14.90
C ASP A 41 17.65 -15.74 14.18
N PRO A 42 17.92 -14.49 14.61
CA PRO A 42 17.46 -13.31 13.90
C PRO A 42 17.97 -13.27 12.46
N ILE A 43 17.12 -12.84 11.53
CA ILE A 43 17.54 -12.60 10.14
C ILE A 43 18.52 -11.42 10.12
N ALA A 44 19.77 -11.68 9.68
CA ALA A 44 20.77 -10.64 9.53
C ALA A 44 20.33 -9.62 8.45
N MET A 45 20.12 -8.37 8.87
CA MET A 45 19.76 -7.28 7.98
C MET A 45 20.94 -6.32 7.82
N SER A 46 21.28 -5.99 6.57
CA SER A 46 22.25 -4.93 6.29
C SER A 46 21.67 -3.56 6.67
N VAL A 47 22.55 -2.61 7.05
CA VAL A 47 22.13 -1.24 7.41
C VAL A 47 21.33 -0.56 6.29
N PRO A 48 21.72 -0.65 5.00
CA PRO A 48 20.93 -0.05 3.92
C PRO A 48 19.53 -0.63 3.82
N LEU A 49 19.39 -1.95 3.99
CA LEU A 49 18.08 -2.62 3.96
C LEU A 49 17.19 -2.13 5.11
N LYS A 50 17.74 -2.02 6.31
CA LYS A 50 17.00 -1.52 7.49
C LYS A 50 16.50 -0.09 7.27
N LEU A 51 17.36 0.79 6.74
CA LEU A 51 17.00 2.17 6.45
C LEU A 51 15.91 2.26 5.37
N ALA A 52 16.04 1.48 4.29
CA ALA A 52 15.04 1.44 3.23
C ALA A 52 13.66 1.03 3.80
N LEU A 53 13.59 -0.02 4.61
CA LEU A 53 12.34 -0.47 5.24
C LEU A 53 11.73 0.61 6.14
N ILE A 54 12.53 1.25 6.98
CA ILE A 54 12.06 2.32 7.87
C ILE A 54 11.49 3.49 7.06
N ILE A 55 12.21 3.93 6.03
CA ILE A 55 11.77 5.04 5.16
C ILE A 55 10.48 4.65 4.43
N SER A 56 10.37 3.43 3.91
CA SER A 56 9.17 2.95 3.24
C SER A 56 7.96 2.92 4.17
N VAL A 57 8.11 2.40 5.39
CA VAL A 57 7.02 2.35 6.38
C VAL A 57 6.57 3.77 6.75
N ILE A 58 7.51 4.68 7.02
CA ILE A 58 7.19 6.08 7.31
C ILE A 58 6.47 6.72 6.12
N GLY A 59 6.95 6.50 4.90
CA GLY A 59 6.32 7.02 3.68
C GLY A 59 4.88 6.56 3.50
N VAL A 60 4.60 5.27 3.71
CA VAL A 60 3.24 4.72 3.65
C VAL A 60 2.34 5.33 4.72
N LEU A 61 2.84 5.50 5.96
CA LEU A 61 2.07 6.11 7.04
C LEU A 61 1.77 7.58 6.79
N ILE A 62 2.76 8.36 6.34
CA ILE A 62 2.55 9.78 5.98
C ILE A 62 1.55 9.89 4.83
N PHE A 63 1.67 9.06 3.80
CA PHE A 63 0.72 9.04 2.68
C PHE A 63 -0.70 8.69 3.14
N GLY A 64 -0.84 7.72 4.03
CA GLY A 64 -2.14 7.29 4.57
C GLY A 64 -2.81 8.33 5.47
N VAL A 65 -2.04 9.04 6.31
CA VAL A 65 -2.58 10.01 7.28
C VAL A 65 -2.71 11.41 6.66
N TYR A 66 -1.75 11.83 5.85
CA TYR A 66 -1.68 13.16 5.22
C TYR A 66 -1.59 13.05 3.69
N PRO A 67 -2.62 12.50 3.01
CA PRO A 67 -2.57 12.23 1.57
C PRO A 67 -2.43 13.51 0.73
N ASN A 68 -2.95 14.64 1.23
CA ASN A 68 -2.96 15.92 0.50
C ASN A 68 -1.58 16.38 0.05
N ILE A 69 -0.53 16.05 0.80
CA ILE A 69 0.86 16.39 0.41
C ILE A 69 1.15 15.83 -0.97
N PHE A 70 0.80 14.58 -1.24
CA PHE A 70 1.08 13.88 -2.49
C PHE A 70 0.04 14.15 -3.57
N ILE A 71 -1.24 14.21 -3.19
CA ILE A 71 -2.34 14.50 -4.13
C ILE A 71 -2.15 15.87 -4.79
N ASN A 72 -1.66 16.87 -4.06
CA ASN A 72 -1.39 18.20 -4.63
C ASN A 72 -0.31 18.17 -5.72
N PHE A 73 0.73 17.34 -5.57
CA PHE A 73 1.74 17.15 -6.63
C PHE A 73 1.16 16.38 -7.81
N ALA A 74 0.36 15.34 -7.57
CA ALA A 74 -0.29 14.57 -8.62
C ALA A 74 -1.23 15.44 -9.46
N ASN A 75 -2.02 16.31 -8.81
CA ASN A 75 -2.91 17.25 -9.50
C ASN A 75 -2.12 18.25 -10.34
N GLN A 76 -1.03 18.82 -9.81
CA GLN A 76 -0.16 19.72 -10.58
C GLN A 76 0.45 19.03 -11.82
N ALA A 77 0.90 17.78 -11.67
CA ALA A 77 1.40 17.01 -12.81
C ALA A 77 0.30 16.69 -13.84
N ALA A 78 -0.91 16.38 -13.39
CA ALA A 78 -2.05 16.10 -14.26
C ALA A 78 -2.45 17.31 -15.11
N LEU A 79 -2.32 18.53 -14.59
CA LEU A 79 -2.61 19.77 -15.33
C LEU A 79 -1.74 19.95 -16.58
N VAL A 80 -0.52 19.40 -16.60
CA VAL A 80 0.38 19.46 -17.77
C VAL A 80 -0.21 18.70 -18.97
N PHE A 81 -1.03 17.67 -18.73
CA PHE A 81 -1.66 16.87 -19.78
C PHE A 81 -3.03 17.41 -20.22
N HIS A 82 -3.52 18.48 -19.59
CA HIS A 82 -4.82 19.09 -19.86
C HIS A 82 -4.73 20.20 -20.94
N TYR A 83 -4.10 19.88 -22.08
CA TYR A 83 -4.20 20.65 -23.33
C TYR A 83 -5.37 20.13 -24.19
#